data_AF-A0A168KUI8-F1
#
_entry.id   AF-A0A168KUI8-F1
#
_cell.length_a   1.000
_cell.length_b   1.000
_cell.length_c   1.000
_cell.angle_alpha   90.00
_cell.angle_beta   90.00
_cell.angle_gamma   90.00
#
_symmetry.space_group_name_H-M   'P 1'
#
loop_
_entity.id
_entity.type
_entity.pdbx_description
1 polymer ?
#
loop_
_entity_poly.entity_id
_entity_poly.type
_entity_poly.pdbx_seq_one_letter_code
_entity_poly.pdbx_strand_id
1 'polypeptide(L)'
;MKALSFYLLITAMALIETISAPPLTPIPMEYPHVVIFPKSGAQKSRYFGDCLNLEEMGEVEIRYNYPATCRNYTDITCKNPTSDPPETHAEREIAAPKNPKGYLKCAAKKVI
;
A
#
# COMPACT_ATOMS: atom_id res chain seq x y z
N MET A 1 -30.27 46.78 -5.22
CA MET A 1 -30.49 45.35 -4.91
C MET A 1 -29.57 44.52 -5.78
N LYS A 2 -28.62 43.80 -5.17
CA LYS A 2 -27.72 42.83 -5.81
C LYS A 2 -28.39 41.46 -5.77
N ALA A 3 -28.53 40.80 -6.90
CA ALA A 3 -28.70 39.34 -7.12
C ALA A 3 -29.34 39.21 -8.51
N LEU A 4 -28.72 38.56 -9.49
CA LEU A 4 -28.87 37.11 -9.66
C LEU A 4 -27.80 36.61 -10.64
N SER A 5 -26.53 36.79 -10.27
CA SER A 5 -25.40 36.12 -10.93
C SER A 5 -25.27 34.70 -10.36
N PHE A 6 -26.27 33.84 -10.57
CA PHE A 6 -26.28 32.47 -10.03
C PHE A 6 -26.58 31.38 -11.07
N TYR A 7 -26.31 31.65 -12.35
CA TYR A 7 -26.49 30.67 -13.43
C TYR A 7 -25.17 30.03 -13.92
N LEU A 8 -24.15 29.92 -13.06
CA LEU A 8 -22.82 29.44 -13.50
C LEU A 8 -22.15 28.40 -12.60
N LEU A 9 -22.88 27.60 -11.83
CA LEU A 9 -22.25 26.67 -10.87
C LEU A 9 -22.93 25.31 -10.70
N ILE A 10 -23.45 24.65 -11.76
CA ILE A 10 -23.77 23.22 -11.65
C ILE A 10 -23.51 22.47 -12.96
N THR A 11 -22.25 22.45 -13.42
CA THR A 11 -21.76 21.44 -14.39
C THR A 11 -20.46 20.80 -13.92
N ALA A 12 -20.32 20.62 -12.61
CA ALA A 12 -19.24 19.86 -11.99
C ALA A 12 -19.80 18.63 -11.27
N MET A 13 -20.57 17.80 -11.99
CA MET A 13 -21.00 16.48 -11.53
C MET A 13 -20.75 15.42 -12.60
N ALA A 14 -19.58 15.45 -13.24
CA ALA A 14 -19.19 14.42 -14.19
C ALA A 14 -17.66 14.29 -14.21
N LEU A 15 -17.09 13.85 -13.09
CA LEU A 15 -15.82 13.12 -13.02
C LEU A 15 -15.63 12.64 -11.59
N ILE A 16 -16.63 11.91 -11.08
CA ILE A 16 -16.33 10.88 -10.09
C ILE A 16 -15.68 9.78 -10.93
N GLU A 17 -14.36 9.85 -11.06
CA GLU A 17 -13.57 8.70 -11.46
C GLU A 17 -13.91 7.60 -10.48
N THR A 18 -14.84 6.75 -10.89
CA THR A 18 -15.16 5.53 -10.18
C THR A 18 -13.99 4.62 -10.47
N ILE A 19 -12.88 4.85 -9.76
CA ILE A 19 -11.80 3.87 -9.68
C ILE A 19 -12.49 2.67 -9.02
N SER A 20 -12.86 1.70 -9.85
CA SER A 20 -13.28 0.38 -9.44
C SER A 20 -12.08 -0.25 -8.72
N ALA A 21 -11.89 0.14 -7.46
CA ALA A 21 -11.08 -0.60 -6.52
C ALA A 21 -11.84 -1.91 -6.33
N PRO A 22 -11.28 -3.06 -6.75
CA PRO A 22 -11.93 -4.34 -6.53
C PRO A 22 -12.22 -4.50 -5.04
N PRO A 23 -13.36 -5.11 -4.64
CA PRO A 23 -13.68 -5.28 -3.22
C PRO A 23 -12.48 -5.95 -2.54
N LEU A 24 -11.85 -5.20 -1.64
CA LEU A 24 -10.86 -5.71 -0.72
C LEU A 24 -11.64 -6.69 0.16
N THR A 25 -11.31 -7.98 0.07
CA THR A 25 -11.70 -8.95 1.10
C THR A 25 -11.46 -8.30 2.46
N PRO A 26 -12.47 -8.21 3.34
CA PRO A 26 -12.33 -7.53 4.61
C PRO A 26 -11.33 -8.30 5.46
N ILE A 27 -10.07 -7.86 5.45
CA ILE A 27 -9.09 -8.32 6.42
C ILE A 27 -9.44 -7.59 7.71
N PRO A 28 -9.63 -8.30 8.83
CA PRO A 28 -9.86 -7.64 10.11
C PRO A 28 -8.70 -6.68 10.39
N MET A 29 -9.01 -5.38 10.48
CA MET A 29 -8.03 -4.33 10.85
C MET A 29 -7.51 -4.48 12.29
N GLU A 30 -7.97 -5.49 13.03
CA GLU A 30 -7.60 -5.74 14.42
C GLU A 30 -6.12 -6.11 14.60
N TYR A 31 -5.45 -6.56 13.53
CA TYR A 31 -4.03 -6.94 13.57
C TYR A 31 -3.23 -6.28 12.45
N PRO A 32 -1.97 -5.87 12.71
CA PRO A 32 -1.10 -5.37 11.66
C PRO A 32 -0.88 -6.46 10.62
N HIS A 33 -1.11 -6.13 9.35
CA HIS A 33 -0.95 -7.10 8.26
C HIS A 33 0.52 -7.45 8.02
N VAL A 34 1.42 -6.51 8.34
CA VAL A 34 2.85 -6.63 8.13
C VAL A 34 3.59 -6.15 9.39
N VAL A 35 4.57 -6.92 9.86
CA VAL A 35 5.45 -6.54 10.97
C VAL A 35 6.88 -6.51 10.48
N ILE A 36 7.56 -5.39 10.71
CA ILE A 36 8.91 -5.14 10.22
C ILE A 36 9.87 -5.22 11.39
N PHE A 37 10.95 -5.98 11.21
CA PHE A 37 12.01 -6.18 12.18
C PHE A 37 13.25 -5.41 11.72
N PRO A 38 13.34 -4.10 12.04
CA PRO A 38 14.53 -3.34 11.72
C PRO A 38 15.70 -3.75 12.62
N LYS A 39 16.91 -3.67 12.06
CA LYS A 39 18.17 -3.88 12.79
C LYS A 39 18.33 -2.96 14.02
N SER A 40 17.63 -1.83 14.04
CA SER A 40 17.57 -0.91 15.19
C SER A 40 16.82 -1.47 16.41
N GLY A 41 16.17 -2.63 16.29
CA GLY A 41 15.60 -3.40 17.40
C GLY A 41 14.12 -3.12 17.70
N ALA A 42 13.60 -1.95 17.36
CA ALA A 42 12.18 -1.62 17.59
C ALA A 42 11.30 -2.07 16.42
N GLN A 43 10.45 -3.08 16.65
CA GLN A 43 9.51 -3.59 15.65
C GLN A 43 8.54 -2.49 15.18
N LYS A 44 8.22 -2.47 13.89
CA LYS A 44 7.27 -1.54 13.29
C LYS A 44 6.08 -2.30 12.72
N SER A 45 4.89 -2.04 13.25
CA SER A 45 3.62 -2.55 12.73
C SER A 45 3.14 -1.72 11.54
N ARG A 46 2.66 -2.39 10.48
CA ARG A 46 2.17 -1.78 9.24
C ARG A 46 0.92 -2.50 8.72
N TYR A 47 0.14 -1.79 7.92
CA TYR A 47 -1.06 -2.32 7.29
C TYR A 47 -0.89 -2.36 5.76
N PHE A 48 -1.72 -3.17 5.11
CA PHE A 48 -1.77 -3.18 3.66
C PHE A 48 -2.24 -1.83 3.15
N GLY A 49 -1.62 -1.35 2.08
CA GLY A 49 -1.85 -0.01 1.55
C GLY A 49 -0.76 1.01 1.93
N ASP A 50 -0.02 0.77 3.01
CA ASP A 50 1.12 1.60 3.42
C ASP A 50 2.23 1.53 2.36
N CYS A 51 2.84 2.69 2.06
CA CYS A 51 4.03 2.78 1.21
C CYS A 51 5.27 2.85 2.11
N LEU A 52 6.11 1.83 2.05
CA LEU A 52 7.23 1.61 2.97
C LEU A 52 8.54 2.02 2.31
N ASN A 53 9.31 2.93 2.92
CA ASN A 53 10.65 3.27 2.47
C ASN A 53 11.65 2.19 2.92
N LEU A 54 12.18 1.41 1.98
CA LEU A 54 13.07 0.28 2.28
C LEU A 54 14.47 0.74 2.72
N GLU A 55 14.94 1.90 2.26
CA GLU A 55 16.26 2.42 2.61
C GLU A 55 16.31 2.92 4.05
N GLU A 56 15.24 3.58 4.50
CA GLU A 56 15.07 4.00 5.91
C GLU A 56 14.88 2.82 6.87
N MET A 57 14.48 1.66 6.36
CA MET A 57 14.25 0.47 7.16
C MET A 57 15.55 -0.31 7.44
N GLY A 58 16.55 -0.20 6.56
CA GLY A 58 17.79 -0.99 6.65
C GLY A 58 17.58 -2.45 6.25
N GLU A 59 18.58 -3.32 6.47
CA GLU A 59 18.42 -4.78 6.33
C GLU A 59 17.31 -5.25 7.27
N VAL A 60 16.12 -5.53 6.73
CA VAL A 60 14.93 -5.90 7.50
C VAL A 60 14.39 -7.24 7.08
N GLU A 61 13.97 -8.02 8.07
CA GLU A 61 13.02 -9.10 7.86
C GLU A 61 11.60 -8.53 7.99
N ILE A 62 10.72 -8.95 7.08
CA ILE A 62 9.31 -8.60 7.08
C ILE A 62 8.51 -9.87 7.36
N ARG A 63 7.71 -9.85 8.43
CA ARG A 63 6.71 -10.89 8.70
C ARG A 63 5.37 -10.49 8.10
N TYR A 64 4.82 -11.36 7.27
CA TYR A 64 3.52 -11.20 6.64
C TYR A 64 2.47 -11.97 7.44
N ASN A 65 1.64 -11.29 8.22
CA ASN A 65 0.62 -11.97 9.05
C ASN A 65 -0.54 -12.54 8.22
N TYR A 66 -0.71 -12.07 6.98
CA TYR A 66 -1.68 -12.54 6.01
C TYR A 66 -1.00 -12.76 4.65
N PRO A 67 -1.55 -13.62 3.77
CA PRO A 67 -1.07 -13.74 2.40
C PRO A 67 -1.02 -12.38 1.71
N ALA A 68 0.14 -12.02 1.18
CA ALA A 68 0.40 -10.69 0.65
C ALA A 68 0.95 -10.75 -0.77
N THR A 69 0.61 -9.77 -1.58
CA THR A 69 1.31 -9.47 -2.82
C THR A 69 1.91 -8.08 -2.70
N CYS A 70 3.22 -7.99 -2.82
CA CYS A 70 3.99 -6.77 -2.66
C CYS A 70 4.61 -6.33 -3.99
N ARG A 71 4.69 -5.02 -4.23
CA ARG A 71 5.30 -4.45 -5.42
C ARG A 71 6.25 -3.32 -5.04
N ASN A 72 7.37 -3.24 -5.75
CA ASN A 72 8.36 -2.18 -5.59
C ASN A 72 7.98 -0.94 -6.42
N TYR A 73 8.34 0.22 -5.91
CA TYR A 73 8.05 1.53 -6.47
C TYR A 73 9.27 2.44 -6.37
N THR A 74 9.38 3.39 -7.30
CA THR A 74 10.47 4.38 -7.33
C THR A 74 10.15 5.66 -6.57
N ASP A 75 8.89 5.85 -6.14
CA ASP A 75 8.41 7.06 -5.50
C ASP A 75 7.74 6.80 -4.13
N ILE A 76 7.83 7.81 -3.25
CA ILE A 76 7.30 7.77 -1.88
C ILE A 76 5.78 7.63 -1.81
N THR A 77 5.06 7.89 -2.90
CA THR A 77 3.60 7.74 -2.94
C THR A 77 3.17 6.37 -3.46
N CYS A 78 4.12 5.51 -3.86
CA CYS A 78 3.88 4.20 -4.46
C CYS A 78 2.92 4.27 -5.65
N LYS A 79 3.15 5.21 -6.58
CA LYS A 79 2.38 5.38 -7.82
C LYS A 79 3.11 4.86 -9.07
N ASN A 80 4.44 4.89 -9.05
CA ASN A 80 5.32 4.52 -10.15
C ASN A 80 6.02 3.19 -9.83
N PRO A 81 5.43 2.04 -10.25
CA PRO A 81 6.03 0.75 -9.97
C PRO A 81 7.36 0.57 -10.72
N THR A 82 8.26 -0.24 -10.16
CA THR A 82 9.43 -0.72 -10.91
C THR A 82 9.01 -1.74 -11.98
N SER A 83 9.97 -2.10 -12.84
CA SER A 83 9.82 -3.17 -13.83
C SER A 83 9.79 -4.57 -13.20
N ASP A 84 10.16 -4.69 -11.92
CA ASP A 84 10.17 -5.98 -11.25
C ASP A 84 8.74 -6.52 -11.09
N PRO A 85 8.55 -7.85 -11.24
CA PRO A 85 7.26 -8.45 -10.99
C PRO A 85 6.87 -8.32 -9.51
N PRO A 86 5.56 -8.25 -9.19
CA PRO A 86 5.10 -8.34 -7.81
C PRO A 86 5.51 -9.67 -7.18
N GLU A 87 5.89 -9.62 -5.91
CA GLU A 87 6.26 -10.78 -5.11
C GLU A 87 5.07 -11.22 -4.25
N THR A 88 4.87 -12.52 -4.11
CA THR A 88 3.80 -13.07 -3.27
C THR A 88 4.40 -13.77 -2.08
N HIS A 89 3.88 -13.46 -0.90
CA HIS A 89 4.26 -14.06 0.37
C HIS A 89 3.10 -14.83 0.99
N ALA A 90 3.41 -15.96 1.59
CA ALA A 90 2.47 -16.79 2.33
C ALA A 90 2.13 -16.18 3.71
N GLU A 91 1.07 -16.69 4.34
CA GLU A 91 0.76 -16.34 5.73
C GLU A 91 1.92 -16.75 6.65
N ARG A 92 2.29 -15.86 7.58
CA ARG A 92 3.37 -16.00 8.58
C ARG A 92 4.76 -16.14 7.99
N GLU A 93 4.94 -15.93 6.69
CA GLU A 93 6.25 -15.89 6.06
C GLU A 93 7.08 -14.75 6.63
N ILE A 94 8.37 -15.03 6.87
CA ILE A 94 9.37 -14.03 7.23
C ILE A 94 10.36 -13.99 6.08
N ALA A 95 10.43 -12.85 5.39
CA ALA A 95 11.33 -12.67 4.25
C ALA A 95 11.89 -11.25 4.24
N ALA A 96 13.15 -11.13 3.82
CA ALA A 96 13.74 -9.84 3.49
C ALA A 96 13.27 -9.38 2.10
N PRO A 97 13.08 -8.08 1.86
CA PRO A 97 12.84 -7.57 0.51
C PRO A 97 13.99 -7.95 -0.42
N LYS A 98 13.67 -8.53 -1.59
CA LYS A 98 14.69 -8.84 -2.62
C LYS A 98 15.49 -7.62 -3.05
N ASN A 99 14.80 -6.48 -3.17
CA ASN A 99 15.39 -5.19 -3.49
C ASN A 99 15.34 -4.30 -2.24
N PRO A 100 16.47 -4.04 -1.55
CA PRO A 100 16.48 -3.26 -0.32
C PRO A 100 16.43 -1.73 -0.57
N LYS A 101 16.04 -1.29 -1.77
CA LYS A 101 16.02 0.12 -2.18
C LYS A 101 14.65 0.52 -2.72
N GLY A 102 14.33 1.81 -2.60
CA GLY A 102 13.07 2.38 -3.05
C GLY A 102 11.93 2.13 -2.07
N TYR A 103 10.72 1.92 -2.60
CA TYR A 103 9.51 1.83 -1.82
C TYR A 103 8.75 0.54 -2.06
N LEU A 104 8.15 -0.03 -1.02
CA LEU A 104 7.36 -1.27 -1.09
C LEU A 104 5.92 -0.99 -0.67
N LYS A 105 4.96 -1.50 -1.46
CA LYS A 105 3.55 -1.52 -1.06
C LYS A 105 3.00 -2.93 -1.19
N CYS A 106 2.35 -3.39 -0.13
CA CYS A 106 1.74 -4.71 -0.07
C CYS A 106 0.21 -4.59 -0.01
N ALA A 107 -0.45 -5.53 -0.69
CA ALA A 107 -1.88 -5.72 -0.65
C ALA A 107 -2.20 -7.17 -0.26
N ALA A 108 -3.41 -7.38 0.23
CA ALA A 108 -3.97 -8.70 0.43
C ALA A 108 -3.86 -9.50 -0.86
N LYS A 109 -3.34 -10.73 -0.80
CA LYS A 109 -3.57 -11.67 -1.89
C LYS A 109 -5.07 -11.95 -1.92
N LYS A 110 -5.74 -11.57 -3.02
CA LYS A 110 -7.12 -11.99 -3.25
C LYS A 110 -7.14 -13.52 -3.32
N VAL A 111 -7.73 -14.15 -2.32
CA VAL A 111 -8.17 -15.53 -2.41
C VAL A 111 -9.41 -15.49 -3.31
N ILE A 112 -9.24 -15.90 -4.57
CA ILE A 112 -10.36 -16.14 -5.50
C ILE A 112 -10.94 -17.51 -5.17
#